data_AF-A0A2V8TK18-F1
#
_entry.id   AF-A0A2V8TK18-F1
#
_cell.length_a   1.000
_cell.length_b   1.000
_cell.length_c   1.000
_cell.angle_alpha   90.00
_cell.angle_beta   90.00
_cell.angle_gamma   90.00
#
_symmetry.space_group_name_H-M   'P 1'
#
loop_
_entity.id
_entity.type
_entity.pdbx_description
1 polymer ?
#
loop_
_entity_poly.entity_id
_entity_poly.type
_entity_poly.pdbx_seq_one_letter_code
_entity_poly.pdbx_strand_id
1 'polypeptide(L)'
;MISTLINLGNLADFNRHCELVAFAPGGGRVRTYYLNGGISTGGLWTTDVSTELQVTTAVLRQNAAGPVTFLCATLGSGIRLGADRDLDGHLNGEDCSPGDPVAPYRPPLEVTGVTIDSSTPSHLAWNDEPTGTGPGLVYDVAGGGLSALHAGLGASTACLAGGLAAPAYDDARLNPPAGDGYFYLARGKNSCASGPFGAAPQAIDALACSP
;
A
#
# COMPACT_ATOMS: atom_id res chain seq x y z
N MET A 1 -11.96 -4.53 36.11
CA MET A 1 -12.80 -3.91 35.07
C MET A 1 -12.42 -4.40 33.66
N ILE A 2 -11.15 -4.28 33.23
CA ILE A 2 -10.76 -4.81 31.89
C ILE A 2 -10.87 -6.34 31.77
N SER A 3 -10.58 -7.09 32.84
CA SER A 3 -10.76 -8.54 32.88
C SER A 3 -12.19 -8.99 32.61
N THR A 4 -13.18 -8.24 33.11
CA THR A 4 -14.60 -8.47 32.81
C THR A 4 -14.91 -8.25 31.34
N LEU A 5 -14.40 -7.15 30.76
CA LEU A 5 -14.58 -6.87 29.33
C LEU A 5 -13.94 -7.93 28.44
N ILE A 6 -12.76 -8.43 28.83
CA ILE A 6 -12.07 -9.51 28.12
C ILE A 6 -12.95 -10.75 28.05
N ASN A 7 -13.53 -11.19 29.17
CA ASN A 7 -14.41 -12.36 29.18
C ASN A 7 -15.71 -12.12 28.41
N LEU A 8 -16.22 -10.88 28.36
CA LEU A 8 -17.47 -10.57 27.66
C LEU A 8 -17.29 -10.38 26.15
N GLY A 9 -16.08 -10.07 25.69
CA GLY A 9 -15.87 -9.58 24.32
C GLY A 9 -14.77 -10.27 23.52
N ASN A 10 -14.21 -11.38 24.01
CA ASN A 10 -13.19 -12.12 23.25
C ASN A 10 -13.82 -12.86 22.06
N LEU A 11 -13.34 -12.61 20.84
CA LEU A 11 -13.82 -13.30 19.63
C LEU A 11 -13.62 -14.82 19.67
N ALA A 12 -12.66 -15.32 20.45
CA ALA A 12 -12.47 -16.75 20.64
C ALA A 12 -13.54 -17.41 21.55
N ASP A 13 -14.38 -16.61 22.21
CA ASP A 13 -15.50 -17.10 23.00
C ASP A 13 -16.80 -17.05 22.18
N PHE A 14 -17.44 -18.21 22.00
CA PHE A 14 -18.75 -18.31 21.34
C PHE A 14 -19.89 -17.77 22.20
N ASN A 15 -19.70 -17.67 23.52
CA ASN A 15 -20.67 -17.10 24.46
C ASN A 15 -20.43 -15.61 24.73
N ARG A 16 -19.56 -14.95 23.95
CA ARG A 16 -19.31 -13.51 24.09
C ARG A 16 -20.60 -12.70 23.88
N HIS A 17 -20.71 -11.58 24.58
CA HIS A 17 -21.85 -10.67 24.48
C HIS A 17 -21.56 -9.47 23.55
N CYS A 18 -20.29 -9.26 23.23
CA CYS A 18 -19.83 -8.24 22.31
C CYS A 18 -18.51 -8.65 21.67
N GLU A 19 -17.92 -7.78 20.88
CA GLU A 19 -16.58 -7.95 20.33
C GLU A 19 -15.71 -6.79 20.83
N LEU A 20 -14.74 -7.11 21.68
CA LEU A 20 -13.93 -6.10 22.33
C LEU A 20 -12.83 -5.64 21.38
N VAL A 21 -12.81 -4.34 21.11
CA VAL A 21 -11.78 -3.67 20.35
C VAL A 21 -11.09 -2.62 21.20
N ALA A 22 -9.87 -2.25 20.82
CA ALA A 22 -9.13 -1.19 21.47
C ALA A 22 -8.56 -0.20 20.45
N PHE A 23 -8.44 1.05 20.89
CA PHE A 23 -7.85 2.15 20.13
C PHE A 23 -6.78 2.81 21.01
N ALA A 24 -5.59 3.01 20.46
CA ALA A 24 -4.51 3.67 21.18
C ALA A 24 -3.63 4.49 20.23
N PRO A 25 -3.22 5.72 20.58
CA PRO A 25 -2.17 6.42 19.85
C PRO A 25 -0.85 5.64 19.92
N GLY A 26 -0.15 5.48 18.79
CA GLY A 26 1.15 4.80 18.73
C GLY A 26 1.76 4.89 17.33
N GLY A 27 3.09 5.07 17.26
CA GLY A 27 3.80 5.16 15.96
C GLY A 27 3.33 6.33 15.07
N GLY A 28 2.89 7.44 15.66
CA GLY A 28 2.41 8.61 14.92
C GLY A 28 0.98 8.52 14.36
N ARG A 29 0.27 7.41 14.60
CA ARG A 29 -1.13 7.20 14.16
C ARG A 29 -2.00 6.62 15.28
N VAL A 30 -3.30 6.48 15.03
CA VAL A 30 -4.17 5.65 15.88
C VAL A 30 -3.98 4.20 15.48
N ARG A 31 -3.60 3.36 16.45
CA ARG A 31 -3.53 1.90 16.31
C ARG A 31 -4.87 1.31 16.72
N THR A 32 -5.37 0.36 15.95
CA THR A 32 -6.57 -0.42 16.28
C THR A 32 -6.21 -1.86 16.64
N TYR A 33 -7.01 -2.47 17.51
CA TYR A 33 -6.83 -3.84 17.96
C TYR A 33 -8.18 -4.54 18.12
N TYR A 34 -8.21 -5.85 17.94
CA TYR A 34 -9.35 -6.68 18.32
C TYR A 34 -8.90 -7.85 19.19
N LEU A 35 -9.73 -8.20 20.17
CA LEU A 35 -9.44 -9.25 21.15
C LEU A 35 -9.93 -10.61 20.63
N ASN A 36 -9.03 -11.54 20.35
CA ASN A 36 -9.37 -12.87 19.81
C ASN A 36 -8.53 -14.01 20.41
N GLY A 37 -7.92 -13.82 21.58
CA GLY A 37 -7.16 -14.88 22.23
C GLY A 37 -6.91 -14.64 23.72
N GLY A 38 -6.25 -15.59 24.37
CA GLY A 38 -5.72 -15.42 25.72
C GLY A 38 -6.75 -15.16 26.82
N ILE A 39 -7.95 -15.76 26.75
CA ILE A 39 -9.03 -15.55 27.74
C ILE A 39 -8.51 -15.77 29.18
N SER A 40 -7.79 -16.86 29.42
CA SER A 40 -7.24 -17.20 30.75
C SER A 40 -6.01 -16.39 31.16
N THR A 41 -5.38 -15.66 30.22
CA THR A 41 -4.13 -14.92 30.44
C THR A 41 -4.30 -13.40 30.41
N GLY A 42 -5.55 -12.91 30.46
CA GLY A 42 -5.85 -11.48 30.46
C GLY A 42 -5.90 -10.83 29.06
N GLY A 43 -6.16 -11.63 28.04
CA GLY A 43 -6.43 -11.21 26.67
C GLY A 43 -5.19 -11.07 25.79
N LEU A 44 -5.27 -11.64 24.58
CA LEU A 44 -4.34 -11.43 23.48
C LEU A 44 -5.04 -10.67 22.36
N TRP A 45 -4.43 -9.58 21.95
CA TRP A 45 -4.95 -8.61 21.00
C TRP A 45 -4.20 -8.73 19.69
N THR A 46 -4.92 -9.01 18.61
CA THR A 46 -4.37 -8.84 17.26
C THR A 46 -4.31 -7.35 16.93
N THR A 47 -3.23 -6.93 16.30
CA THR A 47 -3.02 -5.54 15.91
C THR A 47 -3.57 -5.30 14.50
N ASP A 48 -3.57 -4.03 14.09
CA ASP A 48 -3.91 -3.61 12.74
C ASP A 48 -2.78 -3.80 11.71
N VAL A 49 -1.75 -4.61 12.02
CA VAL A 49 -0.63 -4.93 11.14
C VAL A 49 -0.44 -6.44 11.14
N SER A 50 -0.50 -7.06 9.96
CA SER A 50 -0.61 -8.52 9.82
C SER A 50 0.67 -9.26 10.23
N THR A 51 1.81 -8.56 10.11
CA THR A 51 3.14 -9.07 10.46
C THR A 51 3.49 -8.92 11.93
N GLU A 52 2.70 -8.15 12.71
CA GLU A 52 2.93 -7.99 14.14
C GLU A 52 2.34 -9.15 14.94
N LEU A 53 3.06 -9.55 15.99
CA LEU A 53 2.56 -10.54 16.94
C LEU A 53 1.42 -9.97 17.77
N GLN A 54 0.52 -10.84 18.21
CA GLN A 54 -0.48 -10.47 19.20
C GLN A 54 0.19 -9.96 20.48
N VAL A 55 -0.44 -8.96 21.10
CA VAL A 55 0.06 -8.33 22.32
C VAL A 55 -0.87 -8.61 23.49
N THR A 56 -0.31 -8.67 24.69
CA THR A 56 -1.12 -8.72 25.92
C THR A 56 -1.73 -7.36 26.21
N THR A 57 -2.80 -7.32 27.02
CA THR A 57 -3.37 -6.05 27.51
C THR A 57 -2.34 -5.15 28.19
N ALA A 58 -1.36 -5.73 28.88
CA ALA A 58 -0.29 -4.97 29.53
C ALA A 58 0.65 -4.32 28.51
N VAL A 59 1.10 -5.08 27.50
CA VAL A 59 1.96 -4.58 26.42
C VAL A 59 1.25 -3.51 25.59
N LEU A 60 -0.03 -3.72 25.25
CA LEU A 60 -0.84 -2.72 24.54
C LEU A 60 -0.84 -1.37 25.28
N ARG A 61 -1.07 -1.39 26.60
CA ARG A 61 -1.07 -0.17 27.42
C ARG A 61 0.30 0.45 27.56
N GLN A 62 1.35 -0.37 27.70
CA GLN A 62 2.72 0.10 27.84
C GLN A 62 3.22 0.81 26.57
N ASN A 63 2.80 0.33 25.40
CA ASN A 63 3.21 0.87 24.11
C ASN A 63 2.33 2.04 23.62
N ALA A 64 1.21 2.31 24.30
CA ALA A 64 0.34 3.42 23.95
C ALA A 64 1.02 4.77 24.28
N ALA A 65 1.11 5.65 23.29
CA ALA A 65 1.60 7.02 23.46
C ALA A 65 0.56 7.95 24.11
N GLY A 66 -0.61 7.42 24.49
CA GLY A 66 -1.71 8.18 25.06
C GLY A 66 -2.81 7.27 25.63
N PRO A 67 -4.01 7.82 25.88
CA PRO A 67 -5.12 7.04 26.41
C PRO A 67 -5.48 5.85 25.52
N VAL A 68 -5.82 4.73 26.17
CA VAL A 68 -6.34 3.54 25.51
C VAL A 68 -7.86 3.51 25.70
N THR A 69 -8.59 3.48 24.59
CA THR A 69 -10.05 3.30 24.59
C THR A 69 -10.38 1.84 24.35
N PHE A 70 -11.24 1.27 25.17
CA PHE A 70 -11.82 -0.07 24.95
C PHE A 70 -13.29 0.08 24.58
N LEU A 71 -13.72 -0.60 23.52
CA LEU A 71 -15.10 -0.58 23.03
C LEU A 71 -15.62 -2.01 22.91
N CYS A 72 -16.78 -2.25 23.53
CA CYS A 72 -17.55 -3.48 23.40
C CYS A 72 -18.47 -3.29 22.18
N ALA A 73 -18.01 -3.74 21.00
CA ALA A 73 -18.71 -3.59 19.73
C ALA A 73 -19.83 -4.64 19.57
N THR A 74 -20.82 -4.35 18.73
CA THR A 74 -21.82 -5.37 18.36
C THR A 74 -21.15 -6.58 17.74
N LEU A 75 -21.78 -7.75 17.90
CA LEU A 75 -21.30 -8.98 17.27
C LEU A 75 -21.20 -8.79 15.75
N GLY A 76 -20.10 -9.25 15.16
CA GLY A 76 -19.76 -9.05 13.75
C GLY A 76 -19.02 -7.73 13.43
N SER A 77 -18.84 -6.82 14.39
CA SER A 77 -18.17 -5.52 14.17
C SER A 77 -16.75 -5.43 14.72
N GLY A 78 -16.25 -6.45 15.42
CA GLY A 78 -14.96 -6.48 16.09
C GLY A 78 -13.79 -6.34 15.13
N ILE A 79 -13.71 -7.21 14.12
CA ILE A 79 -12.68 -7.10 13.09
C ILE A 79 -12.83 -5.77 12.35
N ARG A 80 -14.07 -5.40 12.01
CA ARG A 80 -14.35 -4.14 11.32
C ARG A 80 -13.82 -2.91 12.07
N LEU A 81 -14.10 -2.82 13.37
CA LEU A 81 -13.70 -1.65 14.15
C LEU A 81 -12.26 -1.75 14.68
N GLY A 82 -11.71 -2.96 14.78
CA GLY A 82 -10.43 -3.22 15.42
C GLY A 82 -9.27 -3.49 14.47
N ALA A 83 -9.50 -3.79 13.20
CA ALA A 83 -8.44 -4.28 12.32
C ALA A 83 -8.60 -3.94 10.84
N ASP A 84 -9.80 -4.05 10.28
CA ASP A 84 -10.05 -4.01 8.83
C ASP A 84 -11.41 -3.32 8.59
N ARG A 85 -11.39 -2.00 8.39
CA ARG A 85 -12.59 -1.15 8.54
C ARG A 85 -13.59 -1.24 7.40
N ASP A 86 -13.16 -1.64 6.22
CA ASP A 86 -14.00 -1.86 5.05
C ASP A 86 -14.20 -3.34 4.69
N LEU A 87 -13.52 -4.25 5.39
CA LEU A 87 -13.68 -5.70 5.29
C LEU A 87 -13.21 -6.27 3.96
N ASP A 88 -12.17 -5.69 3.37
CA ASP A 88 -11.56 -6.17 2.13
C ASP A 88 -10.46 -7.23 2.36
N GLY A 89 -10.12 -7.49 3.64
CA GLY A 89 -9.09 -8.45 4.05
C GLY A 89 -7.71 -7.84 4.27
N HIS A 90 -7.55 -6.52 4.09
CA HIS A 90 -6.34 -5.78 4.37
C HIS A 90 -6.48 -5.01 5.69
N LEU A 91 -5.48 -5.14 6.56
CA LEU A 91 -5.55 -4.49 7.88
C LEU A 91 -5.24 -3.00 7.76
N ASN A 92 -5.94 -2.18 8.54
CA ASN A 92 -5.89 -0.72 8.54
C ASN A 92 -4.47 -0.13 8.66
N GLY A 93 -3.53 -0.86 9.26
CA GLY A 93 -2.14 -0.43 9.40
C GLY A 93 -1.26 -0.69 8.19
N GLU A 94 -1.72 -1.50 7.24
CA GLU A 94 -1.06 -1.84 5.98
C GLU A 94 -1.87 -1.40 4.76
N ASP A 95 -3.07 -0.87 4.98
CA ASP A 95 -3.99 -0.35 3.99
C ASP A 95 -3.92 1.19 3.95
N CYS A 96 -3.66 1.73 2.75
CA CYS A 96 -3.63 3.17 2.51
C CYS A 96 -5.03 3.81 2.44
N SER A 97 -6.07 2.99 2.21
CA SER A 97 -7.46 3.39 2.05
C SER A 97 -8.42 2.56 2.93
N PRO A 98 -8.23 2.54 4.26
CA PRO A 98 -8.91 1.65 5.22
C PRO A 98 -10.40 1.97 5.46
N GLY A 99 -11.08 2.58 4.51
CA GLY A 99 -12.51 2.84 4.59
C GLY A 99 -13.20 2.73 3.24
N ASP A 100 -12.52 2.20 2.24
CA ASP A 100 -13.02 2.02 0.88
C ASP A 100 -12.60 0.64 0.34
N PRO A 101 -13.50 -0.36 0.35
CA PRO A 101 -13.17 -1.74 -0.01
C PRO A 101 -12.94 -1.95 -1.50
N VAL A 102 -13.12 -0.89 -2.32
CA VAL A 102 -12.87 -0.92 -3.76
C VAL A 102 -11.71 -0.01 -4.15
N ALA A 103 -11.01 0.59 -3.19
CA ALA A 103 -9.78 1.33 -3.42
C ALA A 103 -8.56 0.39 -3.38
N PRO A 104 -7.42 0.81 -3.94
CA PRO A 104 -6.15 0.14 -3.70
C PRO A 104 -5.72 0.29 -2.25
N TYR A 105 -5.08 -0.76 -1.74
CA TYR A 105 -4.64 -0.86 -0.34
C TYR A 105 -3.13 -0.72 -0.17
N ARG A 106 -2.34 -0.90 -1.24
CA ARG A 106 -0.87 -0.75 -1.20
C ARG A 106 -0.37 0.21 -2.28
N PRO A 107 0.74 0.94 -2.03
CA PRO A 107 1.41 1.69 -3.08
C PRO A 107 2.01 0.75 -4.14
N PRO A 108 2.06 1.15 -5.42
CA PRO A 108 2.69 0.35 -6.47
C PRO A 108 4.19 0.19 -6.21
N LEU A 109 4.73 -0.97 -6.59
CA LEU A 109 6.17 -1.24 -6.53
C LEU A 109 6.89 -0.69 -7.79
N GLU A 110 8.18 -0.97 -7.88
CA GLU A 110 8.97 -0.72 -9.08
C GLU A 110 8.46 -1.62 -10.22
N VAL A 111 8.14 -1.01 -11.36
CA VAL A 111 7.80 -1.74 -12.59
C VAL A 111 9.01 -2.54 -13.06
N THR A 112 8.80 -3.83 -13.35
CA THR A 112 9.86 -4.74 -13.81
C THR A 112 9.59 -5.25 -15.22
N GLY A 113 10.63 -5.84 -15.84
CA GLY A 113 10.47 -6.53 -17.12
C GLY A 113 10.15 -5.61 -18.30
N VAL A 114 10.61 -4.36 -18.27
CA VAL A 114 10.47 -3.44 -19.41
C VAL A 114 11.19 -4.04 -20.63
N THR A 115 10.44 -4.20 -21.72
CA THR A 115 10.91 -4.73 -22.99
C THR A 115 10.50 -3.78 -24.12
N ILE A 116 11.24 -3.84 -25.22
CA ILE A 116 10.93 -3.15 -26.48
C ILE A 116 10.95 -4.21 -27.57
N ASP A 117 9.83 -4.43 -28.27
CA ASP A 117 9.69 -5.54 -29.24
C ASP A 117 9.57 -5.07 -30.70
N SER A 118 9.42 -3.77 -30.93
CA SER A 118 9.40 -3.14 -32.25
C SER A 118 10.04 -1.75 -32.21
N SER A 119 10.37 -1.20 -33.38
CA SER A 119 11.14 0.06 -33.50
C SER A 119 10.42 1.14 -34.32
N THR A 120 9.21 0.89 -34.83
CA THR A 120 8.40 1.86 -35.58
C THR A 120 6.90 1.50 -35.51
N PRO A 121 6.13 2.03 -34.53
CA PRO A 121 6.60 2.77 -33.34
C PRO A 121 7.45 1.87 -32.43
N SER A 122 8.18 2.48 -31.49
CA SER A 122 8.83 1.66 -30.45
C SER A 122 7.76 1.21 -29.47
N HIS A 123 7.39 -0.07 -29.52
CA HIS A 123 6.40 -0.64 -28.61
C HIS A 123 7.10 -1.11 -27.33
N LEU A 124 6.72 -0.51 -26.21
CA LEU A 124 7.16 -0.87 -24.88
C LEU A 124 6.10 -1.74 -24.22
N ALA A 125 6.54 -2.79 -23.54
CA ALA A 125 5.71 -3.58 -22.64
C ALA A 125 6.47 -3.87 -21.34
N TRP A 126 5.75 -4.01 -20.24
CA TRP A 126 6.32 -4.38 -18.95
C TRP A 126 5.43 -5.34 -18.19
N ASN A 127 5.93 -5.89 -17.09
CA ASN A 127 5.11 -6.73 -16.21
C ASN A 127 4.05 -5.86 -15.53
N ASP A 128 2.80 -6.31 -15.56
CA ASP A 128 1.76 -5.75 -14.72
C ASP A 128 2.14 -5.96 -13.24
N GLU A 129 1.80 -5.02 -12.37
CA GLU A 129 2.03 -5.17 -10.93
C GLU A 129 1.28 -6.39 -10.39
N PRO A 130 1.82 -7.08 -9.38
CA PRO A 130 1.11 -8.16 -8.73
C PRO A 130 -0.24 -7.68 -8.20
N THR A 131 -1.23 -8.58 -8.15
CA THR A 131 -2.59 -8.31 -7.67
C THR A 131 -2.66 -7.74 -6.24
N GLY A 132 -1.54 -7.72 -5.51
CA GLY A 132 -1.36 -7.20 -4.16
C GLY A 132 -1.33 -5.67 -4.02
N THR A 133 -1.50 -4.89 -5.09
CA THR A 133 -1.56 -3.42 -5.05
C THR A 133 -3.01 -2.89 -4.99
N GLY A 134 -3.97 -3.73 -5.37
CA GLY A 134 -5.40 -3.39 -5.46
C GLY A 134 -5.78 -2.67 -6.77
N PRO A 135 -7.06 -2.26 -6.91
CA PRO A 135 -7.60 -1.66 -8.14
C PRO A 135 -7.08 -0.23 -8.39
N GLY A 136 -7.40 0.33 -9.56
CA GLY A 136 -7.09 1.73 -9.87
C GLY A 136 -5.62 2.02 -10.17
N LEU A 137 -4.85 0.99 -10.49
CA LEU A 137 -3.48 1.12 -10.97
C LEU A 137 -3.46 1.70 -12.39
N VAL A 138 -2.63 2.71 -12.58
CA VAL A 138 -2.27 3.27 -13.88
C VAL A 138 -0.76 3.44 -13.98
N TYR A 139 -0.24 3.62 -15.19
CA TYR A 139 1.18 3.72 -15.44
C TYR A 139 1.58 5.08 -16.03
N ASP A 140 2.72 5.57 -15.58
CA ASP A 140 3.42 6.69 -16.20
C ASP A 140 4.65 6.15 -16.93
N VAL A 141 4.95 6.72 -18.10
CA VAL A 141 6.16 6.44 -18.88
C VAL A 141 6.97 7.73 -18.99
N ALA A 142 8.23 7.64 -18.59
CA ALA A 142 9.22 8.70 -18.69
C ALA A 142 10.38 8.22 -19.57
N GLY A 143 11.06 9.16 -20.23
CA GLY A 143 12.21 8.81 -21.06
C GLY A 143 12.88 10.01 -21.69
N GLY A 144 13.91 9.75 -22.47
CA GLY A 144 14.77 10.76 -23.07
C GLY A 144 15.78 10.13 -24.03
N GLY A 145 16.64 10.96 -24.62
CA GLY A 145 17.74 10.48 -25.47
C GLY A 145 18.86 9.83 -24.63
N LEU A 146 19.42 8.72 -25.10
CA LEU A 146 20.55 8.06 -24.46
C LEU A 146 21.75 8.98 -24.38
N SER A 147 22.01 9.77 -25.42
CA SER A 147 23.06 10.79 -25.40
C SER A 147 22.93 11.76 -24.21
N ALA A 148 21.72 12.12 -23.78
CA ALA A 148 21.52 13.03 -22.65
C ALA A 148 21.79 12.37 -21.28
N LEU A 149 21.80 11.04 -21.17
CA LEU A 149 22.03 10.33 -19.90
C LEU A 149 23.41 10.57 -19.31
N HIS A 150 24.41 11.00 -20.11
CA HIS A 150 25.74 11.32 -19.57
C HIS A 150 25.69 12.43 -18.51
N ALA A 151 24.64 13.25 -18.51
CA ALA A 151 24.42 14.33 -17.54
C ALA A 151 23.62 13.87 -16.29
N GLY A 152 23.23 12.59 -16.24
CA GLY A 152 22.36 12.01 -15.23
C GLY A 152 20.88 11.96 -15.63
N LEU A 153 20.07 11.24 -14.86
CA LEU A 153 18.66 11.01 -15.16
C LEU A 153 17.77 12.25 -14.98
N GLY A 154 18.08 13.14 -14.04
CA GLY A 154 17.17 14.22 -13.62
C GLY A 154 16.71 15.15 -14.76
N ALA A 155 17.62 15.98 -15.29
CA ALA A 155 17.27 16.95 -16.34
C ALA A 155 17.08 16.31 -17.72
N SER A 156 17.58 15.09 -17.92
CA SER A 156 17.57 14.38 -19.20
C SER A 156 16.32 13.55 -19.44
N THR A 157 15.39 13.53 -18.47
CA THR A 157 14.16 12.75 -18.59
C THR A 157 12.94 13.66 -18.61
N ALA A 158 12.03 13.37 -19.53
CA ALA A 158 10.73 14.01 -19.65
C ALA A 158 9.62 12.96 -19.52
N CYS A 159 8.43 13.42 -19.16
CA CYS A 159 7.25 12.58 -19.26
C CYS A 159 6.92 12.32 -20.74
N LEU A 160 6.68 11.06 -21.09
CA LEU A 160 6.23 10.63 -22.41
C LEU A 160 4.71 10.36 -22.42
N ALA A 161 4.21 9.75 -21.35
CA ALA A 161 2.78 9.50 -21.13
C ALA A 161 2.47 9.35 -19.65
N GLY A 162 1.24 9.68 -19.25
CA GLY A 162 0.71 9.44 -17.91
C GLY A 162 -0.61 8.69 -17.94
N GLY A 163 -0.96 8.05 -16.82
CA GLY A 163 -2.30 7.49 -16.63
C GLY A 163 -2.68 6.33 -17.57
N LEU A 164 -1.71 5.58 -18.09
CA LEU A 164 -1.95 4.44 -18.97
C LEU A 164 -2.59 3.29 -18.19
N ALA A 165 -3.72 2.76 -18.68
CA ALA A 165 -4.40 1.63 -18.04
C ALA A 165 -3.77 0.27 -18.36
N ALA A 166 -3.03 0.18 -19.48
CA ALA A 166 -2.35 -1.03 -19.89
C ALA A 166 -0.85 -0.95 -19.56
N PRO A 167 -0.18 -2.07 -19.27
CA PRO A 167 1.27 -2.11 -19.03
C PRO A 167 2.06 -2.06 -20.35
N ALA A 168 1.71 -1.13 -21.23
CA ALA A 168 2.31 -0.95 -22.54
C ALA A 168 2.19 0.50 -23.03
N TYR A 169 3.11 0.90 -23.92
CA TYR A 169 3.14 2.23 -24.53
C TYR A 169 3.77 2.19 -25.92
N ASP A 170 3.14 2.83 -26.90
CA ASP A 170 3.70 3.04 -28.23
C ASP A 170 4.34 4.41 -28.33
N ASP A 171 5.68 4.44 -28.42
CA ASP A 171 6.41 5.67 -28.67
C ASP A 171 6.47 5.96 -30.17
N ALA A 172 5.72 6.99 -30.58
CA ALA A 172 5.64 7.45 -31.97
C ALA A 172 6.72 8.48 -32.35
N ARG A 173 7.67 8.81 -31.45
CA ARG A 173 8.79 9.69 -31.80
C ARG A 173 9.62 9.07 -32.93
N LEU A 174 10.18 9.93 -33.78
CA LEU A 174 11.07 9.49 -34.85
C LEU A 174 12.30 8.80 -34.27
N ASN A 175 12.80 7.78 -34.97
CA ASN A 175 14.03 7.13 -34.57
C ASN A 175 15.19 8.14 -34.47
N PRO A 176 16.00 8.06 -33.41
CA PRO A 176 17.14 8.96 -33.25
C PRO A 176 18.19 8.69 -34.33
N PRO A 177 19.14 9.61 -34.53
CA PRO A 177 20.25 9.40 -35.46
C PRO A 177 21.01 8.10 -35.16
N ALA A 178 21.59 7.50 -36.21
CA ALA A 178 22.38 6.29 -36.06
C ALA A 178 23.50 6.49 -35.01
N GLY A 179 23.54 5.61 -34.01
CA GLY A 179 24.49 5.68 -32.90
C GLY A 179 23.93 6.32 -31.62
N ASP A 180 22.70 6.83 -31.64
CA ASP A 180 21.96 7.26 -30.44
C ASP A 180 20.74 6.34 -30.22
N GLY A 181 20.04 6.52 -29.11
CA GLY A 181 18.84 5.75 -28.76
C GLY A 181 17.96 6.49 -27.77
N TYR A 182 16.89 5.84 -27.35
CA TYR A 182 16.06 6.29 -26.24
C TYR A 182 16.25 5.39 -25.02
N PHE A 183 16.12 5.97 -23.84
CA PHE A 183 15.84 5.21 -22.62
C PHE A 183 14.40 5.45 -22.19
N TYR A 184 13.88 4.48 -21.46
CA TYR A 184 12.51 4.48 -20.96
C TYR A 184 12.48 3.97 -19.54
N LEU A 185 11.61 4.57 -18.75
CA LEU A 185 11.31 4.21 -17.37
C LEU A 185 9.79 4.18 -17.24
N ALA A 186 9.28 3.18 -16.54
CA ALA A 186 7.87 3.08 -16.21
C ALA A 186 7.70 3.04 -14.69
N ARG A 187 6.57 3.56 -14.20
CA ARG A 187 6.15 3.41 -12.80
C ARG A 187 4.66 3.20 -12.72
N GLY A 188 4.21 2.47 -11.70
CA GLY A 188 2.81 2.42 -11.32
C GLY A 188 2.39 3.65 -10.51
N LYS A 189 1.10 3.98 -10.54
CA LYS A 189 0.48 5.00 -9.71
C LYS A 189 -0.93 4.60 -9.33
N ASN A 190 -1.31 4.86 -8.08
CA ASN A 190 -2.67 4.71 -7.59
C ASN A 190 -2.96 5.77 -6.51
N SER A 191 -4.10 5.65 -5.80
CA SER A 191 -4.46 6.60 -4.73
C SER A 191 -3.58 6.49 -3.48
N CYS A 192 -2.86 5.38 -3.28
CA CYS A 192 -1.91 5.24 -2.18
C CYS A 192 -0.64 6.06 -2.43
N ALA A 193 -0.05 5.94 -3.63
CA ALA A 193 1.16 6.66 -4.02
C ALA A 193 1.46 6.52 -5.52
N SER A 194 2.47 7.26 -5.98
CA SER A 194 3.25 6.89 -7.16
C SER A 194 4.37 5.94 -6.74
N GLY A 195 4.52 4.82 -7.43
CA GLY A 195 5.70 3.95 -7.31
C GLY A 195 6.96 4.65 -7.84
N PRO A 196 8.15 4.08 -7.59
CA PRO A 196 9.40 4.66 -8.06
C PRO A 196 9.66 4.33 -9.53
N PHE A 197 10.48 5.14 -10.21
CA PHE A 197 11.01 4.81 -11.56
C PHE A 197 12.23 3.87 -11.53
N GLY A 198 12.55 3.29 -10.36
CA GLY A 198 13.65 2.35 -10.18
C GLY A 198 13.75 1.82 -8.74
N ALA A 199 14.69 0.92 -8.50
CA ALA A 199 14.86 0.23 -7.21
C ALA A 199 15.19 1.11 -6.00
N ALA A 200 15.56 2.37 -6.21
CA ALA A 200 15.90 3.32 -5.16
C ALA A 200 15.26 4.68 -5.44
N PRO A 201 14.95 5.49 -4.41
CA PRO A 201 14.45 6.84 -4.59
C PRO A 201 15.41 7.69 -5.42
N GLN A 202 14.87 8.38 -6.41
CA GLN A 202 15.62 9.25 -7.33
C GLN A 202 14.93 10.59 -7.51
N ALA A 203 15.68 11.59 -7.97
CA ALA A 203 15.12 12.92 -8.27
C ALA A 203 13.96 12.86 -9.28
N ILE A 204 13.95 11.85 -10.16
CA ILE A 204 12.92 11.67 -11.16
C ILE A 204 11.58 11.17 -10.59
N ASP A 205 11.52 10.66 -9.36
CA ASP A 205 10.25 10.24 -8.76
C ASP A 205 9.28 11.42 -8.56
N ALA A 206 9.80 12.65 -8.49
CA ALA A 206 9.02 13.89 -8.47
C ALA A 206 8.50 14.33 -9.87
N LEU A 207 8.90 13.65 -10.95
CA LEU A 207 8.43 13.97 -12.30
C LEU A 207 6.91 13.80 -12.38
N ALA A 208 6.22 14.86 -12.80
CA ALA A 208 4.79 14.82 -13.03
C ALA A 208 4.50 14.34 -14.45
N CYS A 209 3.64 13.32 -14.56
CA CYS A 209 3.05 12.89 -15.81
C CYS A 209 1.55 13.17 -15.77
N SER A 210 1.07 13.84 -16.82
CA SER A 210 -0.36 14.07 -17.03
C SER A 210 -0.88 13.05 -18.04
N PRO A 211 -2.11 12.53 -17.85
CA PRO A 211 -2.80 11.72 -18.85
C PRO A 211 -3.14 12.52 -20.12
#